data_AF-A0A944JWG4-F1
#
_entry.id   AF-A0A944JWG4-F1
#
_cell.length_a   1.000
_cell.length_b   1.000
_cell.length_c   1.000
_cell.angle_alpha   90.00
_cell.angle_beta   90.00
_cell.angle_gamma   90.00
#
_symmetry.space_group_name_H-M   'P 1'
#
loop_
_entity.id
_entity.type
_entity.pdbx_description
1 polymer ?
#
loop_
_entity_poly.entity_id
_entity_poly.type
_entity_poly.pdbx_seq_one_letter_code
_entity_poly.pdbx_strand_id
1 'polypeptide(L)'
;MTGFAARPLLFLDVDGPLIPFGAGPYPAPGDDANPLLARVDPALGPRLAALPCELVWATTWGDEANECVAPRLGLPELPVVAWPEPSDEDGRGGIHWKTPALLAHTAGRDFVWLDDEITGADRAWVSARHPGRALLHRVDPGRGLTEADFGVLRAWFGQPAQEAATRERSAAARWVADASQAQA
;
A
#
# COMPACT_ATOMS: atom_id res chain seq x y z
N MET A 1 -22.18 17.66 7.97
CA MET A 1 -20.90 17.98 7.30
C MET A 1 -20.32 16.68 6.80
N THR A 2 -20.48 16.38 5.51
CA THR A 2 -19.82 15.24 4.87
C THR A 2 -18.33 15.56 4.82
N GLY A 3 -17.55 14.98 5.73
CA GLY A 3 -16.10 15.10 5.69
C GLY A 3 -15.62 14.49 4.36
N PHE A 4 -14.77 15.21 3.63
CA PHE A 4 -14.02 14.58 2.55
C PHE A 4 -13.18 13.47 3.19
N ALA A 5 -13.45 12.21 2.84
CA ALA A 5 -12.62 11.11 3.26
C ALA A 5 -11.17 11.41 2.81
N ALA A 6 -10.21 11.25 3.72
CA ALA A 6 -8.80 11.42 3.38
C ALA A 6 -8.43 10.48 2.22
N ARG A 7 -7.55 10.93 1.31
CA ARG A 7 -7.11 10.09 0.18
C ARG A 7 -6.56 8.77 0.70
N PRO A 8 -6.66 7.65 -0.03
CA PRO A 8 -5.99 6.44 0.40
C PRO A 8 -4.47 6.59 0.37
N LEU A 9 -3.78 5.83 1.21
CA LEU A 9 -2.32 5.72 1.19
C LEU A 9 -1.86 4.64 0.20
N LEU A 10 -0.67 4.81 -0.38
CA LEU A 10 0.04 3.74 -1.05
C LEU A 10 1.44 3.63 -0.47
N PHE A 11 1.67 2.54 0.25
CA PHE A 11 2.98 2.14 0.75
C PHE A 11 3.77 1.45 -0.35
N LEU A 12 4.93 1.99 -0.69
CA LEU A 12 5.74 1.57 -1.83
C LEU A 12 7.10 1.07 -1.35
N ASP A 13 7.37 -0.22 -1.54
CA ASP A 13 8.74 -0.74 -1.44
C ASP A 13 9.54 -0.47 -2.71
N VAL A 14 10.87 -0.49 -2.58
CA VAL A 14 11.83 -0.25 -3.66
C VAL A 14 12.29 -1.57 -4.28
N ASP A 15 12.87 -2.44 -3.45
CA ASP A 15 13.46 -3.71 -3.84
C ASP A 15 12.35 -4.69 -4.24
N GLY A 16 12.39 -5.20 -5.47
CA GLY A 16 11.29 -5.99 -6.04
C GLY A 16 10.35 -5.14 -6.91
N PRO A 17 9.48 -4.26 -6.35
CA PRO A 17 8.54 -3.46 -7.14
C PRO A 17 9.15 -2.46 -8.13
N LEU A 18 10.15 -1.70 -7.71
CA LEU A 18 10.79 -0.66 -8.52
C LEU A 18 12.15 -1.08 -9.06
N ILE A 19 12.84 -1.94 -8.31
CA ILE A 19 14.12 -2.55 -8.68
C ILE A 19 13.90 -4.06 -8.85
N PRO A 20 13.56 -4.52 -10.07
CA PRO A 20 13.37 -5.95 -10.32
C PRO A 20 14.70 -6.70 -10.26
N PHE A 21 14.71 -7.85 -9.58
CA PHE A 21 15.88 -8.72 -9.50
C PHE A 21 16.09 -9.55 -10.77
N GLY A 22 15.02 -9.81 -11.53
CA GLY A 22 15.04 -10.66 -12.73
C GLY A 22 15.33 -9.97 -14.06
N ALA A 23 15.67 -8.67 -14.08
CA ALA A 23 15.86 -7.86 -15.29
C ALA A 23 17.15 -8.17 -16.11
N GLY A 24 17.69 -9.39 -15.99
CA GLY A 24 18.92 -9.82 -16.66
C GLY A 24 20.16 -9.76 -15.76
N PRO A 25 21.37 -9.77 -16.35
CA PRO A 25 22.61 -9.80 -15.57
C PRO A 25 22.72 -8.59 -14.64
N TYR A 26 23.53 -8.74 -13.59
CA TYR A 26 23.80 -7.62 -12.68
C TYR A 26 24.42 -6.48 -13.49
N PRO A 27 23.88 -5.25 -13.39
CA PRO A 27 24.42 -4.11 -14.12
C PRO A 27 25.90 -3.91 -13.74
N ALA A 28 26.73 -3.56 -14.72
CA ALA A 28 28.10 -3.18 -14.44
C ALA A 28 28.11 -1.99 -13.45
N PRO A 29 29.09 -1.90 -12.54
CA PRO A 29 29.24 -0.73 -11.69
C PRO A 29 29.28 0.54 -12.55
N GLY A 30 28.34 1.45 -12.30
CA GLY A 30 28.31 2.79 -12.91
C GLY A 30 28.81 3.85 -11.93
N ASP A 31 28.57 5.12 -12.25
CA ASP A 31 28.88 6.25 -11.35
C ASP A 31 27.97 6.29 -10.11
N ASP A 32 26.91 5.49 -10.09
CA ASP A 32 25.99 5.35 -8.98
C ASP A 32 26.55 4.45 -7.88
N ALA A 33 26.37 4.85 -6.62
CA ALA A 33 26.78 4.08 -5.45
C ALA A 33 26.10 2.69 -5.36
N ASN A 34 24.91 2.54 -5.95
CA ASN A 34 24.23 1.26 -6.08
C ASN A 34 23.93 0.95 -7.57
N PRO A 35 24.63 -0.02 -8.18
CA PRO A 35 24.44 -0.39 -9.59
C PRO A 35 23.00 -0.80 -9.93
N LEU A 36 22.22 -1.30 -8.96
CA LEU A 36 20.83 -1.71 -9.17
C LEU A 36 19.91 -0.54 -9.49
N LEU A 37 20.29 0.71 -9.18
CA LEU A 37 19.52 1.90 -9.54
C LEU A 37 19.33 2.06 -11.04
N ALA A 38 20.22 1.49 -11.86
CA ALA A 38 20.07 1.43 -13.31
C ALA A 38 18.85 0.61 -13.79
N ARG A 39 18.23 -0.18 -12.90
CA ARG A 39 17.04 -1.00 -13.20
C ARG A 39 15.73 -0.26 -12.96
N VAL A 40 15.76 0.91 -12.31
CA VAL A 40 14.55 1.73 -12.09
C VAL A 40 14.04 2.21 -13.45
N ASP A 41 12.83 1.82 -13.81
CA ASP A 41 12.15 2.29 -15.03
C ASP A 41 11.53 3.68 -14.78
N PRO A 42 12.03 4.76 -15.42
CA PRO A 42 11.48 6.11 -15.26
C PRO A 42 10.01 6.22 -15.66
N ALA A 43 9.50 5.33 -16.52
CA ALA A 43 8.10 5.34 -16.94
C ALA A 43 7.13 4.97 -15.81
N LEU A 44 7.60 4.36 -14.72
CA LEU A 44 6.78 4.08 -13.54
C LEU A 44 6.36 5.35 -12.80
N GLY A 45 7.19 6.40 -12.80
CA GLY A 45 6.95 7.62 -12.05
C GLY A 45 5.64 8.34 -12.40
N PRO A 46 5.43 8.74 -13.67
CA PRO A 46 4.17 9.35 -14.09
C PRO A 46 2.94 8.46 -13.85
N ARG A 47 3.10 7.12 -13.92
CA ARG A 47 2.02 6.16 -13.69
C ARG A 47 1.65 6.09 -12.20
N LEU A 48 2.64 6.10 -11.30
CA LEU A 48 2.45 6.18 -9.85
C LEU A 48 1.82 7.52 -9.45
N ALA A 49 2.33 8.63 -9.99
CA ALA A 49 1.82 9.98 -9.70
C ALA A 49 0.37 10.20 -10.16
N ALA A 50 -0.10 9.45 -11.16
CA ALA A 50 -1.47 9.52 -11.65
C ALA A 50 -2.50 8.77 -10.77
N LEU A 51 -2.05 7.95 -9.82
CA LEU A 51 -2.95 7.25 -8.89
C LEU A 51 -3.57 8.24 -7.90
N PRO A 52 -4.87 8.13 -7.56
CA PRO A 52 -5.56 9.08 -6.67
C PRO A 52 -5.25 8.84 -5.18
N CYS A 53 -3.98 8.58 -4.85
CA CYS A 53 -3.48 8.25 -3.52
C CYS A 53 -2.39 9.22 -3.05
N GLU A 54 -2.01 9.12 -1.79
CA GLU A 54 -0.75 9.67 -1.26
C GLU A 54 0.29 8.56 -1.22
N LEU A 55 1.41 8.75 -1.93
CA LEU A 55 2.53 7.80 -1.94
C LEU A 55 3.37 7.97 -0.68
N VAL A 56 3.81 6.86 -0.09
CA VAL A 56 4.67 6.80 1.09
C VAL A 56 5.72 5.71 0.88
N TRP A 57 6.98 6.01 1.13
CA TRP A 57 8.07 5.02 1.10
C TRP A 57 7.90 4.01 2.23
N ALA A 58 7.79 2.74 1.87
CA ALA A 58 7.70 1.59 2.77
C ALA A 58 8.85 0.62 2.50
N THR A 59 10.06 1.18 2.52
CA THR A 59 11.31 0.48 2.18
C THR A 59 12.34 0.62 3.30
N THR A 60 13.29 -0.32 3.34
CA THR A 60 14.47 -0.26 4.21
C THR A 60 15.46 0.82 3.79
N TRP A 61 15.33 1.34 2.56
CA TRP A 61 16.12 2.47 2.08
C TRP A 61 15.80 3.79 2.77
N GLY A 62 14.73 3.88 3.57
CA GLY A 62 14.43 5.09 4.33
C GLY A 62 14.43 6.38 3.49
N ASP A 63 15.15 7.39 3.97
CA ASP A 63 15.30 8.69 3.32
C ASP A 63 16.18 8.61 2.06
N GLU A 64 17.09 7.64 1.96
CA GLU A 64 17.91 7.42 0.76
C GLU A 64 17.07 7.09 -0.48
N ALA A 65 15.83 6.61 -0.31
CA ALA A 65 14.87 6.46 -1.40
C ALA A 65 14.50 7.82 -2.05
N ASN A 66 14.40 8.90 -1.26
CA ASN A 66 14.16 10.25 -1.77
C ASN A 66 15.39 10.83 -2.48
N GLU A 67 16.59 10.47 -2.04
CA GLU A 67 17.84 10.95 -2.65
C GLU A 67 18.15 10.21 -3.96
N CYS A 68 17.88 8.91 -4.00
CA CYS A 68 18.35 8.04 -5.09
C CYS A 68 17.21 7.60 -6.03
N VAL A 69 16.03 7.23 -5.51
CA VAL A 69 14.97 6.60 -6.32
C VAL A 69 13.98 7.64 -6.84
N ALA A 70 13.51 8.56 -5.99
CA ALA A 70 12.52 9.57 -6.38
C ALA A 70 12.92 10.40 -7.62
N PRO A 71 14.16 10.91 -7.75
CA PRO A 71 14.57 11.71 -8.90
C PRO A 71 14.55 10.92 -10.21
N ARG A 72 14.87 9.62 -10.17
CA ARG A 72 14.85 8.73 -11.36
C ARG A 72 13.42 8.48 -11.86
N LEU A 73 12.45 8.53 -10.96
CA LEU A 73 11.04 8.43 -11.27
C LEU A 73 10.41 9.82 -11.56
N GLY A 74 11.13 10.92 -11.35
CA GLY A 74 10.54 12.26 -11.40
C GLY A 74 9.43 12.48 -10.37
N LEU A 75 9.48 11.74 -9.26
CA LEU A 75 8.58 11.93 -8.12
C LEU A 75 9.12 13.03 -7.21
N PRO A 76 8.24 13.77 -6.50
CA PRO A 76 8.68 14.64 -5.41
C PRO A 76 9.21 13.80 -4.25
N GLU A 77 9.80 14.47 -3.26
CA GLU A 77 10.07 13.86 -1.96
C GLU A 77 8.77 13.29 -1.37
N LEU A 78 8.81 12.03 -0.94
CA LEU A 78 7.68 11.32 -0.34
C LEU A 78 7.91 11.12 1.15
N PRO A 79 6.84 11.09 1.97
CA PRO A 79 6.93 10.65 3.35
C PRO A 79 7.52 9.24 3.45
N VAL A 80 8.30 8.99 4.51
CA VAL A 80 8.94 7.70 4.80
C VAL A 80 8.29 7.07 6.03
N VAL A 81 7.99 5.77 5.97
CA VAL A 81 7.54 5.04 7.16
C VAL A 81 8.71 4.91 8.13
N ALA A 82 8.53 5.43 9.34
CA ALA A 82 9.46 5.19 10.44
C ALA A 82 9.29 3.77 10.97
N TRP A 83 10.34 2.96 10.83
CA TRP A 83 10.36 1.59 11.33
C TRP A 83 10.69 1.56 12.83
N PRO A 84 10.04 0.70 13.64
CA PRO A 84 10.46 0.47 15.01
C PRO A 84 11.84 -0.19 15.04
N GLU A 85 12.53 -0.07 16.17
CA GLU A 85 13.75 -0.86 16.42
C GLU A 85 13.45 -2.36 16.27
N PRO A 86 14.32 -3.13 15.61
CA PRO A 86 14.14 -4.57 15.46
C PRO A 86 13.93 -5.27 16.80
N SER A 87 13.00 -6.20 16.85
CA SER A 87 12.62 -6.92 18.07
C SER A 87 12.59 -8.43 17.87
N ASP A 88 12.77 -9.20 18.94
CA ASP A 88 12.63 -10.67 18.92
C ASP A 88 11.19 -11.13 18.59
N GLU A 89 10.22 -10.22 18.54
CA GLU A 89 8.84 -10.48 18.14
C GLU A 89 8.63 -10.36 16.63
N ASP A 90 9.59 -9.78 15.90
CA ASP A 90 9.50 -9.59 14.45
C ASP A 90 9.43 -10.96 13.75
N GLY A 91 8.44 -11.13 12.87
CA GLY A 91 8.18 -12.41 12.21
C GLY A 91 7.46 -13.47 13.07
N ARG A 92 7.24 -13.24 14.38
CA ARG A 92 6.40 -14.14 15.18
C ARG A 92 4.96 -14.11 14.66
N GLY A 93 4.40 -15.30 14.45
CA GLY A 93 3.07 -15.43 13.85
C GLY A 93 3.08 -15.43 12.31
N GLY A 94 4.26 -15.42 11.68
CA GLY A 94 4.42 -15.64 10.24
C GLY A 94 4.04 -14.45 9.35
N ILE A 95 3.82 -13.27 9.95
CA ILE A 95 3.61 -12.02 9.21
C ILE A 95 4.95 -11.33 8.95
N HIS A 96 5.00 -10.57 7.86
CA HIS A 96 6.11 -9.69 7.53
C HIS A 96 6.28 -8.61 8.62
N TRP A 97 7.53 -8.30 8.96
CA TRP A 97 7.86 -7.39 10.06
C TRP A 97 7.39 -5.94 9.81
N LYS A 98 7.28 -5.49 8.55
CA LYS A 98 6.69 -4.18 8.19
C LYS A 98 5.19 -4.11 8.50
N THR A 99 4.48 -5.24 8.49
CA THR A 99 3.00 -5.28 8.51
C THR A 99 2.38 -4.52 9.69
N PRO A 100 2.84 -4.69 10.96
CA PRO A 100 2.31 -3.94 12.08
C PRO A 100 2.57 -2.43 12.01
N ALA A 101 3.78 -2.04 11.61
CA ALA A 101 4.17 -0.62 11.49
C ALA A 101 3.37 0.10 10.39
N LEU A 102 3.17 -0.56 9.24
CA LEU A 102 2.33 -0.05 8.17
C LEU A 102 0.89 0.17 8.65
N LEU A 103 0.31 -0.82 9.34
CA LEU A 103 -1.05 -0.70 9.85
C LEU A 103 -1.20 0.47 10.83
N ALA A 104 -0.24 0.65 11.74
CA ALA A 104 -0.22 1.79 12.66
C ALA A 104 -0.14 3.12 11.91
N HIS A 105 0.69 3.20 10.86
CA HIS A 105 0.88 4.39 10.04
C HIS A 105 -0.40 4.80 9.30
N THR A 106 -1.30 3.86 8.97
CA THR A 106 -2.54 4.19 8.25
C THR A 106 -3.45 5.17 8.98
N ALA A 107 -3.38 5.21 10.32
CA ALA A 107 -4.36 5.91 11.16
C ALA A 107 -5.82 5.60 10.78
N GLY A 108 -6.10 4.39 10.28
CA GLY A 108 -7.42 3.95 9.85
C GLY A 108 -7.82 4.34 8.42
N ARG A 109 -6.95 5.01 7.65
CA ARG A 109 -7.17 5.32 6.23
C ARG A 109 -7.10 4.06 5.37
N ASP A 110 -7.93 4.03 4.33
CA ASP A 110 -7.80 3.06 3.23
C ASP A 110 -6.36 3.07 2.69
N PHE A 111 -5.81 1.90 2.37
CA PHE A 111 -4.44 1.82 1.87
C PHE A 111 -4.17 0.68 0.88
N VAL A 112 -3.14 0.89 0.08
CA VAL A 112 -2.46 -0.14 -0.72
C VAL A 112 -1.05 -0.34 -0.19
N TRP A 113 -0.55 -1.58 -0.18
CA TRP A 113 0.86 -1.88 0.06
C TRP A 113 1.42 -2.69 -1.11
N LEU A 114 2.46 -2.16 -1.77
CA LEU A 114 3.19 -2.78 -2.88
C LEU A 114 4.56 -3.26 -2.40
N ASP A 115 4.77 -4.57 -2.37
CA ASP A 115 5.99 -5.22 -1.86
C ASP A 115 6.00 -6.68 -2.33
N ASP A 116 7.17 -7.27 -2.57
CA ASP A 116 7.30 -8.62 -3.12
C ASP A 116 7.31 -9.73 -2.04
N GLU A 117 7.54 -9.37 -0.78
CA GLU A 117 7.61 -10.29 0.36
C GLU A 117 6.24 -10.55 1.00
N ILE A 118 5.18 -9.85 0.56
CA ILE A 118 3.81 -10.02 1.06
C ILE A 118 3.35 -11.47 0.98
N THR A 119 2.85 -11.99 2.11
CA THR A 119 2.31 -13.35 2.20
C THR A 119 0.80 -13.39 2.44
N GLY A 120 0.24 -14.61 2.48
CA GLY A 120 -1.15 -14.83 2.90
C GLY A 120 -1.38 -14.49 4.38
N ALA A 121 -0.37 -14.64 5.23
CA ALA A 121 -0.48 -14.32 6.66
C ALA A 121 -0.66 -12.81 6.87
N ASP A 122 0.05 -11.99 6.11
CA ASP A 122 -0.08 -10.52 6.15
C ASP A 122 -1.50 -10.08 5.80
N ARG A 123 -2.05 -10.66 4.72
CA ARG A 123 -3.43 -10.39 4.27
C ARG A 123 -4.45 -10.74 5.33
N ALA A 124 -4.32 -11.92 5.93
CA ALA A 124 -5.21 -12.37 7.00
C ALA A 124 -5.11 -11.46 8.23
N TRP A 125 -3.89 -11.06 8.59
CA TRP A 125 -3.63 -10.22 9.76
C TRP A 125 -4.21 -8.81 9.58
N VAL A 126 -3.99 -8.19 8.42
CA VAL A 126 -4.54 -6.87 8.09
C VAL A 126 -6.06 -6.92 7.98
N SER A 127 -6.62 -7.90 7.28
CA SER A 127 -8.08 -8.03 7.13
C SER A 127 -8.81 -8.19 8.47
N ALA A 128 -8.15 -8.76 9.48
CA ALA A 128 -8.74 -8.94 10.81
C ALA A 128 -8.67 -7.68 11.69
N ARG A 129 -7.84 -6.68 11.34
CA ARG A 129 -7.50 -5.55 12.23
C ARG A 129 -7.75 -4.18 11.64
N HIS A 130 -7.62 -4.03 10.32
CA HIS A 130 -7.80 -2.75 9.66
C HIS A 130 -9.30 -2.48 9.43
N PRO A 131 -9.83 -1.34 9.90
CA PRO A 131 -11.26 -1.02 9.76
C PRO A 131 -11.65 -0.56 8.34
N GLY A 132 -10.68 -0.08 7.55
CA GLY A 132 -10.88 0.42 6.19
C GLY A 132 -10.62 -0.61 5.10
N ARG A 133 -10.57 -0.16 3.85
CA ARG A 133 -10.18 -0.99 2.71
C ARG A 133 -8.66 -1.11 2.68
N ALA A 134 -8.17 -2.32 2.58
CA ALA A 134 -6.75 -2.60 2.41
C ALA A 134 -6.53 -3.50 1.19
N LEU A 135 -5.58 -3.12 0.33
CA LEU A 135 -5.04 -4.00 -0.70
C LEU A 135 -3.55 -4.21 -0.45
N LEU A 136 -3.21 -5.42 -0.02
CA LEU A 136 -1.82 -5.88 -0.05
C LEU A 136 -1.60 -6.45 -1.45
N HIS A 137 -0.68 -5.93 -2.24
CA HIS A 137 -0.44 -6.37 -3.62
C HIS A 137 0.98 -6.88 -3.74
N ARG A 138 1.11 -8.20 -3.87
CA ARG A 138 2.42 -8.85 -3.97
C ARG A 138 2.94 -8.64 -5.39
N VAL A 139 4.06 -7.95 -5.54
CA VAL A 139 4.71 -7.76 -6.84
C VAL A 139 5.65 -8.94 -7.11
N ASP A 140 5.73 -9.38 -8.37
CA ASP A 140 6.73 -10.37 -8.78
C ASP A 140 8.12 -9.68 -8.82
N PRO A 141 9.05 -10.04 -7.94
CA PRO A 141 10.34 -9.34 -7.86
C PRO A 141 11.23 -9.62 -9.08
N GLY A 142 10.92 -10.65 -9.88
CA GLY A 142 11.60 -10.89 -11.14
C GLY A 142 11.26 -9.85 -12.21
N ARG A 143 10.10 -9.21 -12.11
CA ARG A 143 9.52 -8.35 -13.16
C ARG A 143 9.31 -6.91 -12.72
N GLY A 144 9.13 -6.68 -11.42
CA GLY A 144 8.72 -5.38 -10.89
C GLY A 144 7.29 -5.02 -11.29
N LEU A 145 6.92 -3.76 -11.08
CA LEU A 145 5.58 -3.28 -11.40
C LEU A 145 5.29 -3.31 -12.90
N THR A 146 4.23 -4.01 -13.28
CA THR A 146 3.79 -4.19 -14.66
C THR A 146 2.46 -3.47 -14.93
N GLU A 147 2.08 -3.35 -16.20
CA GLU A 147 0.74 -2.83 -16.56
C GLU A 147 -0.42 -3.64 -15.98
N ALA A 148 -0.24 -4.95 -15.76
CA ALA A 148 -1.26 -5.76 -15.09
C ALA A 148 -1.47 -5.30 -13.64
N ASP A 149 -0.37 -4.99 -12.92
CA ASP A 149 -0.42 -4.49 -11.55
C ASP A 149 -1.12 -3.13 -11.48
N PHE A 150 -0.78 -2.21 -12.37
CA PHE A 150 -1.49 -0.92 -12.46
C PHE A 150 -2.97 -1.09 -12.81
N GLY A 151 -3.34 -2.12 -13.56
CA GLY A 151 -4.74 -2.50 -13.79
C GLY A 151 -5.48 -2.81 -12.48
N VAL A 152 -4.86 -3.60 -11.60
CA VAL A 152 -5.39 -3.92 -10.27
C VAL A 152 -5.50 -2.65 -9.42
N LEU A 153 -4.46 -1.81 -9.40
CA LEU A 153 -4.44 -0.56 -8.65
C LEU A 153 -5.56 0.39 -9.07
N ARG A 154 -5.70 0.64 -10.39
CA ARG A 154 -6.75 1.52 -10.91
C ARG A 154 -8.15 0.98 -10.59
N ALA A 155 -8.35 -0.33 -10.68
CA ALA A 155 -9.62 -0.94 -10.30
C ALA A 155 -9.92 -0.72 -8.81
N TRP A 156 -8.93 -0.89 -7.93
CA TRP A 156 -9.10 -0.67 -6.50
C TRP A 156 -9.37 0.79 -6.16
N PHE A 157 -8.64 1.73 -6.75
CA PHE A 157 -8.83 3.16 -6.51
C PHE A 157 -10.12 3.72 -7.15
N GLY A 158 -10.61 3.10 -8.23
CA GLY A 158 -11.85 3.49 -8.90
C GLY A 158 -13.13 2.99 -8.22
N GLN A 159 -13.01 2.09 -7.25
CA GLN A 159 -14.15 1.65 -6.44
C GLN A 159 -14.51 2.73 -5.41
N PRO A 160 -15.78 3.14 -5.31
CA PRO A 160 -16.20 4.04 -4.25
C PRO A 160 -15.95 3.37 -2.89
N ALA A 161 -15.51 4.17 -1.90
CA ALA A 161 -15.43 3.72 -0.52
C ALA A 161 -16.80 3.16 -0.12
N GLN A 162 -16.86 1.86 0.20
CA GLN A 162 -18.11 1.25 0.66
C GLN A 162 -18.40 1.71 2.09
N GLU A 163 -18.95 2.91 2.24
CA GLU A 163 -19.52 3.41 3.47
C GLU A 163 -21.03 3.64 3.28
N ALA A 164 -21.84 3.12 4.22
CA ALA A 164 -23.30 3.33 4.45
C ALA A 164 -24.28 2.18 4.13
N ALA A 165 -23.93 1.13 3.39
CA ALA A 165 -24.93 0.10 3.01
C ALA A 165 -25.37 -0.88 4.14
N THR A 166 -24.66 -0.92 5.27
CA THR A 166 -24.97 -1.83 6.39
C THR A 166 -25.54 -1.11 7.63
N ARG A 167 -25.33 0.22 7.77
CA ARG A 167 -25.93 0.99 8.88
C ARG A 167 -27.36 1.45 8.59
N GLU A 168 -27.70 1.77 7.34
CA GLU A 168 -29.08 2.17 6.97
C GLU A 168 -30.05 0.98 6.92
N ARG A 169 -29.59 -0.23 6.56
CA ARG A 169 -30.43 -1.44 6.63
C ARG A 169 -30.77 -1.85 8.07
N SER A 170 -29.85 -1.63 9.02
CA SER A 170 -30.11 -1.88 10.45
C SER A 170 -30.94 -0.78 11.10
N ALA A 171 -30.85 0.47 10.65
CA ALA A 171 -31.73 1.55 11.10
C ALA A 171 -33.16 1.40 10.54
N ALA A 172 -33.31 1.03 9.26
CA ALA A 172 -34.60 0.76 8.64
C ALA A 172 -35.28 -0.50 9.22
N ALA A 173 -34.52 -1.55 9.51
CA ALA A 173 -35.05 -2.75 10.18
C ALA A 173 -35.52 -2.47 11.62
N ARG A 174 -34.89 -1.52 12.31
CA ARG A 174 -35.29 -1.13 13.67
C ARG A 174 -36.53 -0.23 13.69
N TRP A 175 -36.73 0.58 12.66
CA TRP A 175 -37.94 1.41 12.52
C TRP A 175 -39.21 0.60 12.23
N VAL A 176 -39.10 -0.47 11.42
CA VAL A 176 -40.23 -1.37 11.12
C VAL A 176 -40.64 -2.20 12.34
N ALA A 177 -39.69 -2.55 13.21
CA ALA A 177 -39.96 -3.30 14.43
C ALA A 177 -40.68 -2.45 15.51
N ASP A 178 -40.27 -1.20 15.72
CA ASP A 178 -40.91 -0.31 16.71
C ASP A 178 -42.31 0.16 16.27
N ALA A 179 -42.53 0.38 14.97
CA ALA A 179 -43.85 0.75 14.44
C ALA A 179 -44.91 -0.35 14.62
N SER A 180 -44.49 -1.62 14.70
CA SER A 180 -45.40 -2.76 14.87
C SER A 180 -45.81 -3.00 16.32
N GLN A 181 -45.10 -2.44 17.31
CA GLN A 181 -45.45 -2.57 18.74
C GLN A 181 -46.37 -1.45 19.25
N ALA A 182 -46.50 -0.34 18.51
CA ALA A 182 -47.36 0.79 18.90
C ALA A 182 -48.83 0.64 18.48
N GLN A 183 -49.22 -0.47 17.84
CA GLN A 183 -50.59 -0.74 17.37
C GLN A 183 -51.24 -1.98 18.02
N ALA A 184 -50.66 -2.53 19.08
CA ALA A 184 -51.19 -3.66 19.83
C ALA A 184 -51.70 -3.26 21.22
#